data_AF-A0A2A3MWW3-F1
#
_entry.id   AF-A0A2A3MWW3-F1
#
_cell.length_a   1.000
_cell.length_b   1.000
_cell.length_c   1.000
_cell.angle_alpha   90.00
_cell.angle_beta   90.00
_cell.angle_gamma   90.00
#
_symmetry.space_group_name_H-M   'P 1'
#
loop_
_entity.id
_entity.type
_entity.pdbx_description
1 polymer ?
#
loop_
_entity_poly.entity_id
_entity_poly.type
_entity_poly.pdbx_seq_one_letter_code
_entity_poly.pdbx_strand_id
1 'polypeptide(L)'
;MNDALLIRIADALDRLAPPPAACADLTTSPAYMWDGHAIQAVDAFTPVDYDLLTGIDAQKSALLENSRRLAAGHAAHDVLLWGARGTGKSAAVASVVGRLQREGQDIALLQCATDALASLPALFALLRGTDRPFILFLDDLGFDEGVGDARTLRSLLQGGTAARPAHVRLYVTSNRRHIVPRHLSEQDDPINPRDVVDDRMALSDRFGLSLGFHALDQDAYVAIVSGYAAKLGVAFDPLEAIQWSTQRGSRSGRVAWQYVVELAGRHGLTV
;
A
#
# COMPACT_ATOMS: atom_id res chain seq x y z
N MET A 1 -39.24 34.34 -14.63
CA MET A 1 -37.77 34.12 -14.54
C MET A 1 -37.37 33.46 -15.85
N ASN A 2 -36.36 33.96 -16.56
CA ASN A 2 -36.05 33.53 -17.93
C ASN A 2 -35.29 32.19 -17.89
N ASP A 3 -35.72 31.18 -18.65
CA ASP A 3 -35.11 29.83 -18.65
C ASP A 3 -33.62 29.87 -19.00
N ALA A 4 -33.22 30.78 -19.88
CA ALA A 4 -31.82 31.00 -20.21
C ALA A 4 -30.97 31.45 -19.01
N LEU A 5 -31.57 32.21 -18.07
CA LEU A 5 -30.90 32.65 -16.86
C LEU A 5 -30.76 31.48 -15.86
N LEU A 6 -31.80 30.65 -15.76
CA LEU A 6 -31.80 29.44 -14.92
C LEU A 6 -30.75 28.42 -15.37
N ILE A 7 -30.66 28.15 -16.67
CA ILE A 7 -29.66 27.24 -17.25
C ILE A 7 -28.25 27.77 -17.00
N ARG A 8 -28.01 29.08 -17.19
CA ARG A 8 -26.68 29.67 -16.93
C ARG A 8 -26.27 29.59 -15.46
N ILE A 9 -27.24 29.69 -14.55
CA ILE A 9 -27.01 29.50 -13.10
C ILE A 9 -26.74 28.02 -12.81
N ALA A 10 -27.52 27.09 -13.35
CA ALA A 10 -27.30 25.66 -13.21
C ALA A 10 -25.91 25.24 -13.74
N ASP A 11 -25.54 25.66 -14.96
CA ASP A 11 -24.22 25.39 -15.54
C ASP A 11 -23.08 25.99 -14.71
N ALA A 12 -23.30 27.16 -14.09
CA ALA A 12 -22.31 27.76 -13.21
C ALA A 12 -22.19 27.00 -11.89
N LEU A 13 -23.31 26.50 -11.35
CA LEU A 13 -23.33 25.65 -10.17
C LEU A 13 -22.71 24.27 -10.46
N ASP A 14 -22.98 23.65 -11.60
CA ASP A 14 -22.38 22.38 -12.01
C ASP A 14 -20.87 22.50 -12.27
N ARG A 15 -20.39 23.69 -12.69
CA ARG A 15 -18.94 23.96 -12.75
C ARG A 15 -18.31 24.20 -11.38
N LEU A 16 -19.05 24.80 -10.44
CA LEU A 16 -18.57 25.08 -9.09
C LEU A 16 -18.64 23.85 -8.17
N ALA A 17 -19.61 22.97 -8.41
CA ALA A 17 -19.88 21.75 -7.67
C ALA A 17 -20.39 20.68 -8.65
N PRO A 18 -19.48 20.04 -9.41
CA PRO A 18 -19.86 18.97 -10.32
C PRO A 18 -20.60 17.87 -9.57
N PRO A 19 -21.53 17.15 -10.23
CA PRO A 19 -22.18 16.00 -9.63
C PRO A 19 -21.13 15.06 -9.03
N PRO A 20 -21.30 14.59 -7.78
CA PRO A 20 -20.33 13.71 -7.15
C PRO A 20 -20.11 12.50 -8.06
N ALA A 21 -18.84 12.13 -8.25
CA ALA A 21 -18.48 10.99 -9.08
C ALA A 21 -19.28 9.76 -8.62
N ALA A 22 -19.86 9.04 -9.58
CA ALA A 22 -20.61 7.82 -9.27
C ALA A 22 -19.68 6.84 -8.55
N CYS A 23 -20.10 6.36 -7.38
CA CYS A 23 -19.37 5.36 -6.63
C CYS A 23 -19.34 4.05 -7.45
N ALA A 24 -18.16 3.44 -7.57
CA ALA A 24 -17.98 2.20 -8.30
C ALA A 24 -18.78 1.04 -7.67
N ASP A 25 -19.20 0.09 -8.51
CA ASP A 25 -19.77 -1.18 -8.03
C ASP A 25 -18.68 -1.99 -7.33
N LEU A 26 -18.86 -2.21 -6.03
CA LEU A 26 -17.90 -2.87 -5.15
C LEU A 26 -17.78 -4.39 -5.36
N THR A 27 -18.60 -4.97 -6.24
CA THR A 27 -18.63 -6.42 -6.50
C THR A 27 -17.86 -6.85 -7.74
N THR A 28 -17.50 -5.91 -8.63
CA THR A 28 -17.05 -6.27 -10.00
C THR A 28 -15.55 -6.10 -10.23
N SER A 29 -14.91 -5.11 -9.59
CA SER A 29 -13.49 -4.83 -9.82
C SER A 29 -12.58 -5.58 -8.83
N PRO A 30 -11.37 -6.01 -9.24
CA PRO A 30 -10.39 -6.61 -8.34
C PRO A 30 -9.71 -5.58 -7.41
N ALA A 31 -9.71 -4.30 -7.78
CA ALA A 31 -9.12 -3.25 -6.97
C ALA A 31 -9.84 -1.91 -7.13
N TYR A 32 -9.71 -1.06 -6.12
CA TYR A 32 -10.36 0.23 -6.01
C TYR A 32 -9.42 1.29 -5.45
N MET A 33 -9.73 2.56 -5.70
CA MET A 33 -9.08 3.71 -5.12
C MET A 33 -10.12 4.60 -4.42
N TRP A 34 -9.75 5.15 -3.27
CA TRP A 34 -10.54 6.16 -2.56
C TRP A 34 -9.85 7.52 -2.65
N ASP A 35 -10.57 8.51 -3.19
CA ASP A 35 -10.09 9.88 -3.42
C ASP A 35 -10.51 10.87 -2.31
N GLY A 36 -11.11 10.37 -1.23
CA GLY A 36 -11.69 11.19 -0.15
C GLY A 36 -13.20 11.39 -0.25
N HIS A 37 -13.81 11.11 -1.41
CA HIS A 37 -15.22 11.38 -1.68
C HIS A 37 -15.94 10.19 -2.32
N ALA A 38 -15.31 9.52 -3.29
CA ALA A 38 -15.89 8.40 -4.02
C ALA A 38 -14.91 7.23 -4.16
N ILE A 39 -15.46 6.02 -4.27
CA ILE A 39 -14.70 4.82 -4.59
C ILE A 39 -14.65 4.69 -6.11
N GLN A 40 -13.45 4.61 -6.67
CA GLN A 40 -13.20 4.43 -8.10
C GLN A 40 -12.66 3.02 -8.35
N ALA A 41 -13.12 2.36 -9.42
CA ALA A 41 -12.55 1.09 -9.84
C ALA A 41 -11.17 1.32 -10.48
N VAL A 42 -10.23 0.41 -10.24
CA VAL A 42 -8.94 0.40 -10.92
C VAL A 42 -9.08 -0.39 -12.23
N ASP A 43 -8.95 0.30 -13.36
CA ASP A 43 -9.16 -0.30 -14.71
C ASP A 43 -8.23 -1.48 -15.02
N ALA A 44 -6.98 -1.42 -14.54
CA ALA A 44 -5.97 -2.45 -14.79
C ALA A 44 -5.22 -2.81 -13.50
N PHE A 45 -5.73 -3.81 -12.78
CA PHE A 45 -5.04 -4.38 -11.62
C PHE A 45 -4.11 -5.52 -12.03
N THR A 46 -2.86 -5.19 -12.35
CA THR A 46 -1.81 -6.14 -12.74
C THR A 46 -0.66 -6.14 -11.73
N PRO A 47 -0.85 -6.75 -10.54
CA PRO A 47 0.21 -6.80 -9.55
C PRO A 47 1.38 -7.66 -10.02
N VAL A 48 2.56 -7.43 -9.42
CA VAL A 48 3.72 -8.31 -9.59
C VAL A 48 3.31 -9.75 -9.21
N ASP A 49 3.88 -10.73 -9.90
CA ASP A 49 3.61 -12.12 -9.54
C ASP A 49 4.19 -12.42 -8.16
N TYR A 50 3.38 -13.04 -7.30
CA TYR A 50 3.76 -13.37 -5.93
C TYR A 50 5.04 -14.21 -5.86
N ASP A 51 5.24 -15.10 -6.84
CA ASP A 51 6.40 -15.99 -6.87
C ASP A 51 7.69 -15.26 -7.27
N LEU A 52 7.60 -14.09 -7.90
CA LEU A 52 8.77 -13.22 -8.23
C LEU A 52 9.24 -12.37 -7.04
N LEU A 53 8.45 -12.32 -5.96
CA LEU A 53 8.84 -11.60 -4.76
C LEU A 53 9.88 -12.40 -3.97
N THR A 54 11.16 -12.22 -4.31
CA THR A 54 12.28 -12.95 -3.69
C THR A 54 12.88 -12.21 -2.50
N GLY A 55 13.37 -12.94 -1.50
CA GLY A 55 14.07 -12.38 -0.33
C GLY A 55 13.14 -11.82 0.74
N ILE A 56 11.83 -12.01 0.58
CA ILE A 56 10.78 -11.61 1.54
C ILE A 56 9.78 -12.75 1.79
N ASP A 57 10.23 -14.00 1.65
CA ASP A 57 9.37 -15.20 1.64
C ASP A 57 8.57 -15.36 2.94
N ALA A 58 9.21 -15.14 4.09
CA ALA A 58 8.53 -15.18 5.39
C ALA A 58 7.44 -14.09 5.50
N GLN A 59 7.76 -12.86 5.06
CA GLN A 59 6.84 -11.72 5.11
C GLN A 59 5.64 -11.95 4.18
N LYS A 60 5.88 -12.34 2.91
CA LYS A 60 4.79 -12.58 1.94
C LYS A 60 3.96 -13.80 2.31
N SER A 61 4.53 -14.81 2.97
CA SER A 61 3.78 -15.98 3.46
C SER A 61 2.85 -15.61 4.62
N ALA A 62 3.36 -14.89 5.63
CA ALA A 62 2.54 -14.40 6.74
C ALA A 62 1.42 -13.45 6.26
N LEU A 63 1.74 -12.56 5.31
CA LEU A 63 0.78 -11.66 4.69
C LEU A 63 -0.32 -12.41 3.92
N LEU A 64 0.06 -13.44 3.15
CA LEU A 64 -0.86 -14.29 2.40
C LEU A 64 -1.82 -15.04 3.33
N GLU A 65 -1.30 -15.64 4.39
CA GLU A 65 -2.10 -16.39 5.36
C GLU A 65 -3.09 -15.50 6.11
N ASN A 66 -2.66 -14.33 6.57
CA ASN A 66 -3.56 -13.36 7.20
C ASN A 66 -4.67 -12.89 6.23
N SER A 67 -4.30 -12.61 4.98
CA SER A 67 -5.24 -12.16 3.94
C SER A 67 -6.22 -13.26 3.52
N ARG A 68 -5.78 -14.53 3.52
CA ARG A 68 -6.64 -15.68 3.24
C ARG A 68 -7.71 -15.86 4.31
N ARG A 69 -7.36 -15.66 5.59
CA ARG A 69 -8.34 -15.68 6.69
C ARG A 69 -9.41 -14.61 6.47
N LEU A 70 -8.99 -13.40 6.11
CA LEU A 70 -9.92 -12.31 5.79
C LEU A 70 -10.84 -12.67 4.62
N ALA A 71 -10.29 -13.21 3.53
CA ALA A 71 -11.06 -13.66 2.37
C ALA A 71 -12.10 -14.72 2.71
N ALA A 72 -11.80 -15.61 3.67
CA ALA A 72 -12.72 -16.62 4.20
C ALA A 72 -13.72 -16.08 5.24
N GLY A 73 -13.73 -14.77 5.53
CA GLY A 73 -14.60 -14.16 6.55
C GLY A 73 -14.16 -14.45 7.99
N HIS A 74 -12.94 -14.95 8.20
CA HIS A 74 -12.38 -15.24 9.52
C HIS A 74 -11.67 -14.02 10.14
N ALA A 75 -11.35 -14.11 11.44
CA ALA A 75 -10.54 -13.12 12.11
C ALA A 75 -9.14 -13.02 11.46
N ALA A 76 -8.74 -11.78 11.17
CA ALA A 76 -7.45 -11.41 10.59
C ALA A 76 -6.94 -10.15 11.28
N HIS A 77 -5.64 -9.94 11.24
CA HIS A 77 -4.99 -8.77 11.83
C HIS A 77 -4.90 -7.60 10.85
N ASP A 78 -4.89 -6.39 11.40
CA ASP A 78 -4.31 -5.25 10.71
C ASP A 78 -2.80 -5.42 10.63
N VAL A 79 -2.23 -4.97 9.51
CA VAL A 79 -0.84 -5.24 9.15
C VAL A 79 -0.04 -3.96 9.02
N LEU A 80 1.10 -3.90 9.69
CA LEU A 80 2.12 -2.89 9.49
C LEU A 80 3.30 -3.48 8.73
N LEU A 81 3.57 -2.96 7.53
CA LEU A 81 4.73 -3.29 6.73
C LEU A 81 5.76 -2.17 6.88
N TRP A 82 6.86 -2.44 7.57
CA TRP A 82 7.86 -1.40 7.83
C TRP A 82 9.24 -1.78 7.34
N GLY A 83 10.05 -0.79 6.98
CA GLY A 83 11.41 -1.12 6.53
C GLY A 83 12.05 -0.11 5.61
N ALA A 84 13.04 -0.58 4.85
CA ALA A 84 13.71 0.23 3.84
C ALA A 84 12.79 0.51 2.63
N ARG A 85 13.13 1.54 1.84
CA ARG A 85 12.41 1.89 0.62
C ARG A 85 12.79 0.92 -0.50
N GLY A 86 11.85 0.63 -1.39
CA GLY A 86 12.09 -0.22 -2.57
C GLY A 86 12.28 -1.72 -2.28
N THR A 87 11.99 -2.18 -1.06
CA THR A 87 12.07 -3.61 -0.65
C THR A 87 10.83 -4.43 -0.99
N GLY A 88 9.83 -3.83 -1.66
CA GLY A 88 8.63 -4.54 -2.12
C GLY A 88 7.45 -4.55 -1.15
N LYS A 89 7.37 -3.64 -0.17
CA LYS A 89 6.23 -3.56 0.78
C LYS A 89 4.87 -3.45 0.07
N SER A 90 4.67 -2.41 -0.76
CA SER A 90 3.43 -2.18 -1.50
C SER A 90 3.18 -3.28 -2.53
N ALA A 91 4.25 -3.74 -3.21
CA ALA A 91 4.18 -4.84 -4.16
C ALA A 91 3.70 -6.14 -3.49
N ALA A 92 4.16 -6.44 -2.27
CA ALA A 92 3.75 -7.64 -1.53
C ALA A 92 2.24 -7.64 -1.23
N VAL A 93 1.67 -6.50 -0.83
CA VAL A 93 0.22 -6.38 -0.59
C VAL A 93 -0.57 -6.65 -1.86
N ALA A 94 -0.24 -5.95 -2.95
CA ALA A 94 -0.94 -6.12 -4.22
C ALA A 94 -0.78 -7.54 -4.79
N SER A 95 0.41 -8.14 -4.68
CA SER A 95 0.68 -9.49 -5.17
C SER A 95 -0.04 -10.57 -4.37
N VAL A 96 -0.20 -10.38 -3.05
CA VAL A 96 -1.00 -11.29 -2.20
C VAL A 96 -2.46 -11.26 -2.60
N VAL A 97 -3.04 -10.06 -2.80
CA VAL A 97 -4.43 -9.94 -3.27
C VAL A 97 -4.59 -10.60 -4.64
N GLY A 98 -3.70 -10.28 -5.59
CA GLY A 98 -3.73 -10.89 -6.93
C GLY A 98 -3.57 -12.41 -6.90
N ARG A 99 -2.77 -12.96 -5.98
CA ARG A 99 -2.67 -14.41 -5.78
C ARG A 99 -3.97 -15.01 -5.27
N LEU A 100 -4.59 -14.42 -4.24
CA LEU A 100 -5.86 -14.91 -3.69
C LEU A 100 -6.99 -14.86 -4.73
N GLN A 101 -7.05 -13.80 -5.53
CA GLN A 101 -8.01 -13.67 -6.63
C GLN A 101 -7.81 -14.77 -7.68
N ARG A 102 -6.56 -15.10 -8.04
CA ARG A 102 -6.26 -16.24 -8.92
C ARG A 102 -6.61 -17.60 -8.29
N GLU A 103 -6.56 -17.71 -6.96
CA GLU A 103 -7.04 -18.86 -6.19
C GLU A 103 -8.59 -18.90 -6.07
N GLY A 104 -9.31 -17.95 -6.69
CA GLY A 104 -10.77 -17.89 -6.71
C GLY A 104 -11.41 -17.20 -5.50
N GLN A 105 -10.61 -16.54 -4.66
CA GLN A 105 -11.12 -15.80 -3.50
C GLN A 105 -11.68 -14.44 -3.93
N ASP A 106 -12.87 -14.11 -3.43
CA ASP A 106 -13.48 -12.81 -3.68
C ASP A 106 -13.01 -11.76 -2.65
N ILE A 107 -11.80 -11.26 -2.85
CA ILE A 107 -11.18 -10.21 -2.03
C ILE A 107 -10.71 -9.07 -2.91
N ALA A 108 -10.86 -7.83 -2.45
CA ALA A 108 -10.44 -6.65 -3.20
C ALA A 108 -9.39 -5.82 -2.45
N LEU A 109 -8.48 -5.22 -3.22
CA LEU A 109 -7.57 -4.19 -2.73
C LEU A 109 -8.26 -2.83 -2.84
N LEU A 110 -8.31 -2.05 -1.76
CA LEU A 110 -8.77 -0.67 -1.80
C LEU A 110 -7.63 0.24 -1.36
N GLN A 111 -7.06 1.00 -2.29
CA GLN A 111 -6.00 1.95 -1.99
C GLN A 111 -6.60 3.29 -1.53
N CYS A 112 -6.07 3.83 -0.44
CA CYS A 112 -6.44 5.15 0.06
C CYS A 112 -5.18 5.98 0.21
N ALA A 113 -5.24 7.23 -0.24
CA ALA A 113 -4.15 8.17 -0.01
C ALA A 113 -4.10 8.57 1.47
N THR A 114 -2.92 8.93 1.97
CA THR A 114 -2.71 9.24 3.39
C THR A 114 -3.37 10.55 3.80
N ASP A 115 -3.46 11.52 2.90
CA ASP A 115 -4.19 12.79 3.09
C ASP A 115 -5.72 12.59 3.22
N ALA A 116 -6.25 11.45 2.77
CA ALA A 116 -7.66 11.10 2.90
C ALA A 116 -7.99 10.39 4.23
N LEU A 117 -7.07 10.27 5.20
CA LEU A 117 -7.31 9.58 6.48
C LEU A 117 -8.55 10.08 7.24
N ALA A 118 -8.80 11.39 7.23
CA ALA A 118 -9.96 11.99 7.91
C ALA A 118 -11.32 11.55 7.30
N SER A 119 -11.31 11.10 6.05
CA SER A 119 -12.52 10.66 5.31
C SER A 119 -12.82 9.17 5.47
N LEU A 120 -11.95 8.39 6.13
CA LEU A 120 -12.15 6.95 6.34
C LEU A 120 -13.47 6.56 7.00
N PRO A 121 -14.05 7.32 7.95
CA PRO A 121 -15.38 7.03 8.47
C PRO A 121 -16.48 6.99 7.40
N ALA A 122 -16.39 7.88 6.40
CA ALA A 122 -17.32 7.90 5.27
C ALA A 122 -17.10 6.68 4.36
N LEU A 123 -15.83 6.34 4.07
CA LEU A 123 -15.49 5.13 3.35
C LEU A 123 -16.05 3.86 4.04
N PHE A 124 -15.87 3.74 5.35
CA PHE A 124 -16.41 2.60 6.10
C PHE A 124 -17.94 2.54 6.07
N ALA A 125 -18.63 3.67 5.99
CA ALA A 125 -20.08 3.68 5.79
C ALA A 125 -20.49 3.10 4.44
N LEU A 126 -19.74 3.38 3.37
CA LEU A 126 -19.96 2.78 2.05
C LEU A 126 -19.66 1.27 2.05
N LEU A 127 -18.55 0.86 2.67
CA LEU A 127 -18.15 -0.55 2.74
C LEU A 127 -19.08 -1.43 3.58
N ARG A 128 -19.95 -0.84 4.42
CA ARG A 128 -21.03 -1.59 5.12
C ARG A 128 -22.12 -2.09 4.17
N GLY A 129 -22.24 -1.55 2.96
CA GLY A 129 -23.23 -1.99 1.98
C GLY A 129 -22.90 -3.31 1.28
N THR A 130 -21.78 -3.94 1.63
CA THR A 130 -21.30 -5.20 1.04
C THR A 130 -20.63 -6.05 2.11
N ASP A 131 -20.66 -7.36 1.94
CA ASP A 131 -19.93 -8.32 2.79
C ASP A 131 -18.58 -8.75 2.17
N ARG A 132 -18.26 -8.24 0.97
CA ARG A 132 -17.03 -8.58 0.25
C ARG A 132 -15.80 -8.18 1.07
N PRO A 133 -14.84 -9.07 1.34
CA PRO A 133 -13.60 -8.73 2.05
C PRO A 133 -12.75 -7.67 1.33
N PHE A 134 -12.27 -6.68 2.09
CA PHE A 134 -11.38 -5.62 1.59
C PHE A 134 -10.09 -5.51 2.40
N ILE A 135 -8.98 -5.41 1.69
CA ILE A 135 -7.72 -4.89 2.24
C ILE A 135 -7.66 -3.39 1.92
N LEU A 136 -7.86 -2.56 2.94
CA LEU A 136 -7.66 -1.12 2.86
C LEU A 136 -6.16 -0.84 2.99
N PHE A 137 -5.55 -0.37 1.92
CA PHE A 137 -4.12 -0.15 1.80
C PHE A 137 -3.75 1.33 1.88
N LEU A 138 -2.90 1.68 2.85
CA LEU A 138 -2.29 3.01 3.01
C LEU A 138 -0.79 2.91 2.76
N ASP A 139 -0.28 3.62 1.76
CA ASP A 139 1.14 3.57 1.39
C ASP A 139 1.94 4.75 1.94
N ASP A 140 3.21 4.49 2.25
CA ASP A 140 4.23 5.46 2.71
C ASP A 140 3.80 6.35 3.88
N LEU A 141 3.12 5.79 4.88
CA LEU A 141 2.71 6.55 6.06
C LEU A 141 3.92 7.01 6.89
N GLY A 142 4.11 8.34 6.92
CA GLY A 142 5.04 9.01 7.82
C GLY A 142 4.35 9.34 9.14
N PHE A 143 4.79 8.75 10.25
CA PHE A 143 4.28 9.07 11.60
C PHE A 143 4.75 10.45 12.13
N ASP A 144 5.38 11.24 11.27
CA ASP A 144 5.95 12.56 11.57
C ASP A 144 5.11 13.72 10.99
N GLU A 145 4.32 13.44 9.96
CA GLU A 145 3.58 14.44 9.22
C GLU A 145 2.19 14.61 9.85
N GLY A 146 2.13 15.42 10.91
CA GLY A 146 0.88 15.86 11.53
C GLY A 146 0.38 14.96 12.68
N VAL A 147 0.27 15.57 13.86
CA VAL A 147 -0.31 14.95 15.07
C VAL A 147 -1.73 14.38 14.83
N GLY A 148 -2.44 14.88 13.80
CA GLY A 148 -3.78 14.44 13.41
C GLY A 148 -3.85 13.03 12.84
N ASP A 149 -2.89 12.63 12.00
CA ASP A 149 -2.95 11.38 11.25
C ASP A 149 -2.67 10.17 12.14
N ALA A 150 -1.63 10.27 12.98
CA ALA A 150 -1.30 9.25 13.97
C ALA A 150 -2.44 9.06 14.99
N ARG A 151 -3.10 10.15 15.42
CA ARG A 151 -4.25 10.10 16.34
C ARG A 151 -5.46 9.44 15.68
N THR A 152 -5.75 9.79 14.42
CA THR A 152 -6.86 9.21 13.66
C THR A 152 -6.64 7.71 13.48
N LEU A 153 -5.45 7.31 13.03
CA LEU A 153 -5.09 5.90 12.88
C LEU A 153 -5.16 5.13 14.20
N ARG A 154 -4.65 5.72 15.29
CA ARG A 154 -4.72 5.15 16.64
C ARG A 154 -6.17 4.93 17.10
N SER A 155 -7.07 5.84 16.77
CA SER A 155 -8.51 5.72 17.06
C SER A 155 -9.14 4.57 16.26
N LEU A 156 -8.81 4.47 14.97
CA LEU A 156 -9.32 3.42 14.09
C LEU A 156 -8.90 2.01 14.53
N LEU A 157 -7.62 1.84 14.91
CA LEU A 157 -7.10 0.56 15.39
C LEU A 157 -7.68 0.15 16.75
N GLN A 158 -8.16 1.09 17.56
CA GLN A 158 -8.81 0.83 18.85
C GLN A 158 -10.32 0.56 18.74
N GLY A 159 -10.89 0.62 17.54
CA GLY A 159 -12.34 0.50 17.35
C GLY A 159 -13.10 1.76 17.76
N GLY A 160 -12.62 2.94 17.33
CA GLY A 160 -13.27 4.23 17.55
C GLY A 160 -14.75 4.29 17.11
N THR A 161 -15.42 5.39 17.44
CA THR A 161 -16.88 5.60 17.34
C THR A 161 -17.51 5.32 15.97
N ALA A 162 -16.75 5.44 14.88
CA ALA A 162 -17.16 4.95 13.56
C ALA A 162 -16.64 3.52 13.36
N ALA A 163 -17.47 2.52 13.71
CA ALA A 163 -17.08 1.12 13.66
C ALA A 163 -16.69 0.69 12.24
N ARG A 164 -15.42 0.30 12.05
CA ARG A 164 -14.91 -0.34 10.83
C ARG A 164 -15.59 -1.71 10.65
N PRO A 165 -16.05 -2.06 9.44
CA PRO A 165 -16.66 -3.36 9.19
C PRO A 165 -15.70 -4.54 9.43
N ALA A 166 -16.23 -5.68 9.87
CA ALA A 166 -15.44 -6.85 10.22
C ALA A 166 -14.66 -7.43 9.03
N HIS A 167 -15.17 -7.27 7.80
CA HIS A 167 -14.58 -7.71 6.55
C HIS A 167 -13.55 -6.73 5.96
N VAL A 168 -13.19 -5.66 6.68
CA VAL A 168 -12.18 -4.69 6.25
C VAL A 168 -10.96 -4.74 7.17
N ARG A 169 -9.77 -4.95 6.59
CA ARG A 169 -8.49 -4.86 7.33
C ARG A 169 -7.58 -3.81 6.75
N LEU A 170 -6.83 -3.17 7.64
CA LEU A 170 -5.93 -2.08 7.31
C LEU A 170 -4.51 -2.59 7.14
N TYR A 171 -3.93 -2.36 5.96
CA TYR A 171 -2.55 -2.68 5.64
C TYR A 171 -1.82 -1.35 5.41
N VAL A 172 -0.83 -1.06 6.24
CA VAL A 172 -0.11 0.22 6.21
C VAL A 172 1.35 -0.04 5.91
N THR A 173 1.94 0.70 4.98
CA THR A 173 3.40 0.74 4.86
C THR A 173 3.99 1.96 5.55
N SER A 174 5.17 1.79 6.15
CA SER A 174 5.93 2.90 6.72
C SER A 174 7.43 2.71 6.52
N ASN A 175 8.18 3.80 6.46
CA ASN A 175 9.64 3.70 6.45
C ASN A 175 10.16 3.49 7.87
N ARG A 176 11.23 2.69 8.00
CA ARG A 176 11.84 2.39 9.31
C ARG A 176 12.14 3.65 10.14
N ARG A 177 12.57 4.73 9.50
CA ARG A 177 12.87 6.03 10.14
C ARG A 177 11.67 6.66 10.86
N HIS A 178 10.45 6.38 10.40
CA HIS A 178 9.22 6.92 10.98
C HIS A 178 8.74 6.08 12.18
N ILE A 179 9.30 4.88 12.39
CA ILE A 179 8.99 4.03 13.56
C ILE A 179 10.10 4.11 14.59
N VAL A 180 11.37 4.08 14.15
CA VAL A 180 12.56 4.16 15.02
C VAL A 180 13.47 5.28 14.51
N PRO A 181 13.54 6.44 15.18
CA PRO A 181 14.49 7.48 14.80
C PRO A 181 15.93 7.02 15.07
N ARG A 182 16.87 7.41 14.20
CA ARG A 182 18.31 7.21 14.43
C ARG A 182 18.84 8.39 15.24
N HIS A 183 19.54 8.07 16.33
CA HIS A 183 20.40 8.92 17.16
C HIS A 183 19.87 10.33 17.47
N LEU A 184 19.50 10.54 18.74
CA LEU A 184 19.26 11.86 19.31
C LEU A 184 20.54 12.69 19.24
N SER A 185 20.68 13.54 18.23
CA SER A 185 21.41 14.79 18.40
C SER A 185 20.45 15.77 19.04
N GLU A 186 20.78 16.19 20.26
CA GLU A 186 20.08 17.19 21.06
C GLU A 186 19.74 18.42 20.19
N GLN A 187 18.44 18.69 20.03
CA GLN A 187 17.95 19.97 19.56
C GLN A 187 16.84 20.42 20.51
N ASP A 188 16.95 21.68 20.92
CA ASP A 188 16.07 22.41 21.83
C ASP A 188 14.67 22.65 21.21
N ASP A 189 13.92 21.58 20.96
CA ASP A 189 12.49 21.65 20.65
C ASP A 189 11.69 21.40 21.94
N PRO A 190 10.59 22.13 22.21
CA PRO A 190 9.81 21.99 23.45
C PRO A 190 9.02 20.67 23.56
N ILE A 191 9.13 19.78 22.57
CA ILE A 191 8.53 18.44 22.57
C ILE A 191 9.61 17.44 22.94
N ASN A 192 9.45 16.77 24.08
CA ASN A 192 10.40 15.76 24.57
C ASN A 192 10.53 14.63 23.52
N PRO A 193 11.71 14.43 22.91
CA PRO A 193 11.90 13.44 21.83
C PRO A 193 11.56 12.01 22.24
N ARG A 194 11.61 11.70 23.54
CA ARG A 194 11.26 10.38 24.09
C ARG A 194 9.77 10.09 23.95
N ASP A 195 8.92 11.08 24.20
CA ASP A 195 7.46 10.94 24.16
C ASP A 195 6.98 10.64 22.72
N VAL A 196 7.62 11.24 21.72
CA VAL A 196 7.32 11.00 20.30
C VAL A 196 7.72 9.58 19.87
N VAL A 197 8.86 9.08 20.37
CA VAL A 197 9.29 7.70 20.11
C VAL A 197 8.34 6.69 20.73
N ASP A 198 7.98 6.90 21.99
CA ASP A 198 7.06 6.02 22.72
C ASP A 198 5.68 6.00 22.04
N ASP A 199 5.20 7.14 21.54
CA ASP A 199 3.93 7.22 20.80
C ASP A 199 3.95 6.46 19.47
N ARG A 200 5.08 6.45 18.75
CA ARG A 200 5.26 5.68 17.50
C ARG A 200 5.31 4.18 17.76
N MET A 201 6.04 3.76 18.79
CA MET A 201 6.09 2.36 19.21
C MET A 201 4.70 1.90 19.67
N ALA A 202 4.00 2.71 20.47
CA ALA A 202 2.64 2.43 20.92
C ALA A 202 1.59 2.37 19.79
N LEU A 203 1.85 3.00 18.64
CA LEU A 203 1.00 2.86 17.45
C LEU A 203 1.34 1.58 16.67
N SER A 204 2.63 1.27 16.53
CA SER A 204 3.11 0.02 15.92
C SER A 204 2.56 -1.22 16.66
N ASP A 205 2.55 -1.19 17.99
CA ASP A 205 2.08 -2.31 18.83
C ASP A 205 0.58 -2.62 18.69
N ARG A 206 -0.18 -1.71 18.06
CA ARG A 206 -1.63 -1.91 17.82
C ARG A 206 -1.91 -2.74 16.57
N PHE A 207 -0.92 -2.93 15.72
CA PHE A 207 -1.04 -3.84 14.59
C PHE A 207 -0.82 -5.27 15.07
N GLY A 208 -1.82 -6.13 14.82
CA GLY A 208 -1.73 -7.54 15.22
C GLY A 208 -0.70 -8.33 14.41
N LEU A 209 -0.26 -7.81 13.26
CA LEU A 209 0.85 -8.35 12.49
C LEU A 209 1.78 -7.22 12.05
N SER A 210 3.06 -7.30 12.44
CA SER A 210 4.10 -6.34 12.06
C SER A 210 5.20 -7.06 11.30
N LEU A 211 5.46 -6.64 10.06
CA LEU A 211 6.38 -7.28 9.12
C LEU A 211 7.53 -6.34 8.77
N GLY A 212 8.75 -6.75 9.14
CA GLY A 212 9.99 -6.03 8.85
C GLY A 212 10.56 -6.37 7.47
N PHE A 213 10.81 -5.34 6.67
CA PHE A 213 11.43 -5.41 5.34
C PHE A 213 12.82 -4.78 5.38
N HIS A 214 13.85 -5.62 5.37
CA HIS A 214 15.23 -5.19 5.52
C HIS A 214 15.88 -4.86 4.17
N ALA A 215 17.02 -4.18 4.23
CA ALA A 215 17.82 -3.94 3.02
C ALA A 215 18.27 -5.29 2.44
N LEU A 216 18.28 -5.38 1.11
CA LEU A 216 18.71 -6.57 0.41
C LEU A 216 20.24 -6.65 0.42
N ASP A 217 20.78 -7.85 0.62
CA ASP A 217 22.16 -8.14 0.29
C ASP A 217 22.34 -8.30 -1.23
N GLN A 218 23.58 -8.56 -1.64
CA GLN A 218 23.91 -8.70 -3.05
C GLN A 218 23.26 -9.94 -3.67
N ASP A 219 23.27 -11.07 -2.96
CA ASP A 219 22.78 -12.34 -3.47
C ASP A 219 21.26 -12.29 -3.66
N ALA A 220 20.53 -11.72 -2.71
CA ALA A 220 19.11 -11.47 -2.82
C ALA A 220 18.79 -10.51 -3.98
N TYR A 221 19.60 -9.46 -4.18
CA TYR A 221 19.44 -8.57 -5.33
C TYR A 221 19.61 -9.30 -6.67
N VAL A 222 20.66 -10.11 -6.81
CA VAL A 222 20.91 -10.91 -8.03
C VAL A 222 19.80 -11.95 -8.22
N ALA A 223 19.30 -12.56 -7.15
CA ALA A 223 18.21 -13.53 -7.21
C ALA A 223 16.90 -12.89 -7.74
N ILE A 224 16.59 -11.66 -7.34
CA ILE A 224 15.43 -10.92 -7.88
C ILE A 224 15.59 -10.69 -9.39
N VAL A 225 16.76 -10.20 -9.82
CA VAL A 225 17.05 -10.00 -11.25
C VAL A 225 16.92 -11.31 -12.01
N SER A 226 17.46 -12.40 -11.47
CA SER A 226 17.37 -13.74 -12.04
C SER A 226 15.92 -14.20 -12.22
N GLY A 227 15.06 -14.00 -11.22
CA GLY A 227 13.64 -14.36 -11.31
C GLY A 227 12.93 -13.63 -12.46
N TYR A 228 13.16 -12.33 -12.61
CA TYR A 228 12.59 -11.57 -13.73
C TYR A 228 13.19 -11.97 -15.08
N ALA A 229 14.51 -12.11 -15.17
CA ALA A 229 15.19 -12.52 -16.39
C ALA A 229 14.70 -13.88 -16.89
N ALA A 230 14.52 -14.84 -15.98
CA ALA A 230 13.94 -16.14 -16.29
C ALA A 230 12.51 -16.04 -16.82
N LYS A 231 11.66 -15.19 -16.23
CA LYS A 231 10.30 -14.95 -16.72
C LYS A 231 10.26 -14.33 -18.12
N LEU A 232 11.25 -13.49 -18.45
CA LEU A 232 11.38 -12.87 -19.76
C LEU A 232 12.13 -13.76 -20.78
N GLY A 233 12.71 -14.88 -20.34
CA GLY A 233 13.51 -15.75 -21.19
C GLY A 233 14.83 -15.12 -21.66
N VAL A 234 15.38 -14.18 -20.88
CA VAL A 234 16.64 -13.49 -21.20
C VAL A 234 17.76 -13.91 -20.27
N ALA A 235 18.97 -14.00 -20.80
CA ALA A 235 20.18 -14.17 -20.01
C ALA A 235 20.67 -12.79 -19.53
N PHE A 236 21.35 -12.76 -18.39
CA PHE A 236 22.00 -11.56 -17.87
C PHE A 236 23.33 -11.92 -17.22
N ASP A 237 24.23 -10.95 -17.14
CA ASP A 237 25.47 -11.07 -16.36
C ASP A 237 25.23 -10.57 -14.93
N PRO A 238 25.37 -11.43 -13.89
CA PRO A 238 25.27 -11.00 -12.50
C PRO A 238 26.21 -9.85 -12.14
N LEU A 239 27.41 -9.80 -12.72
CA LEU A 239 28.37 -8.74 -12.43
C LEU A 239 27.87 -7.39 -12.94
N GLU A 240 27.27 -7.37 -14.14
CA GLU A 240 26.67 -6.16 -14.70
C GLU A 240 25.50 -5.67 -13.82
N ALA A 241 24.62 -6.59 -13.38
CA ALA A 241 23.52 -6.26 -12.49
C ALA A 241 24.03 -5.64 -11.17
N ILE A 242 25.13 -6.16 -10.61
CA ILE A 242 25.76 -5.63 -9.40
C ILE A 242 26.35 -4.24 -9.64
N GLN A 243 27.02 -4.03 -10.77
CA GLN A 243 27.56 -2.72 -11.15
C GLN A 243 26.44 -1.69 -11.30
N TRP A 244 25.33 -2.06 -11.91
CA TRP A 244 24.13 -1.22 -12.00
C TRP A 244 23.62 -0.78 -10.61
N SER A 245 23.51 -1.72 -9.67
CA SER A 245 23.06 -1.41 -8.31
C SER A 245 23.99 -0.44 -7.58
N THR A 246 25.29 -0.60 -7.82
CA THR A 246 26.34 0.25 -7.23
C THR A 246 26.26 1.67 -7.78
N GLN A 247 26.08 1.83 -9.10
CA GLN A 247 25.92 3.14 -9.74
C GLN A 247 24.64 3.86 -9.27
N ARG A 248 23.57 3.11 -9.03
CA ARG A 248 22.30 3.63 -8.47
C ARG A 248 22.36 3.88 -6.96
N GLY A 249 23.44 3.50 -6.29
CA GLY A 249 23.66 3.72 -4.86
C GLY A 249 22.74 2.91 -3.94
N SER A 250 22.02 1.90 -4.44
CA SER A 250 21.17 1.05 -3.60
C SER A 250 20.87 -0.32 -4.20
N ARG A 251 20.69 -1.31 -3.32
CA ARG A 251 20.20 -2.65 -3.65
C ARG A 251 18.76 -2.76 -3.18
N SER A 252 17.82 -2.66 -4.12
CA SER A 252 16.39 -2.72 -3.86
C SER A 252 15.68 -3.44 -5.01
N GLY A 253 14.50 -4.01 -4.75
CA GLY A 253 13.68 -4.61 -5.80
C GLY A 253 13.31 -3.61 -6.89
N ARG A 254 13.16 -2.32 -6.54
CA ARG A 254 12.96 -1.24 -7.51
C ARG A 254 14.17 -1.09 -8.45
N VAL A 255 15.38 -1.08 -7.92
CA VAL A 255 16.60 -0.98 -8.74
C VAL A 255 16.81 -2.24 -9.58
N ALA A 256 16.49 -3.41 -9.04
CA ALA A 256 16.50 -4.66 -9.80
C ALA A 256 15.52 -4.60 -10.98
N TRP A 257 14.28 -4.14 -10.76
CA TRP A 257 13.31 -3.94 -11.84
C TRP A 257 13.80 -2.94 -12.90
N GLN A 258 14.43 -1.83 -12.49
CA GLN A 258 15.01 -0.87 -13.43
C GLN A 258 16.11 -1.50 -14.30
N TYR A 259 16.95 -2.38 -13.74
CA TYR A 259 17.92 -3.14 -14.52
C TYR A 259 17.24 -4.14 -15.48
N VAL A 260 16.18 -4.80 -15.02
CA VAL A 260 15.38 -5.72 -15.86
C VAL A 260 14.72 -4.99 -17.03
N VAL A 261 14.21 -3.77 -16.82
CA VAL A 261 13.65 -2.93 -17.89
C VAL A 261 14.73 -2.56 -18.91
N GLU A 262 15.92 -2.17 -18.45
CA GLU A 262 17.07 -1.90 -19.31
C GLU A 262 17.45 -3.15 -20.14
N LEU A 263 17.51 -4.32 -19.49
CA LEU A 263 17.79 -5.60 -20.14
C LEU A 263 16.72 -5.94 -21.18
N ALA A 264 15.43 -5.84 -20.83
CA ALA A 264 14.32 -6.09 -21.74
C ALA A 264 14.39 -5.18 -22.98
N GLY A 265 14.70 -3.89 -22.78
CA GLY A 265 14.88 -2.92 -23.87
C GLY A 265 15.99 -3.30 -24.84
N ARG A 266 17.14 -3.75 -24.34
CA ARG A 266 18.26 -4.25 -25.19
C ARG A 266 17.89 -5.49 -26.00
N HIS A 267 16.96 -6.29 -25.49
CA HIS A 267 16.44 -7.48 -26.15
C HIS A 267 15.18 -7.23 -26.99
N GLY A 268 14.70 -5.99 -27.09
CA GLY A 268 13.50 -5.64 -27.87
C GLY A 268 12.18 -6.18 -27.28
N LEU A 269 12.16 -6.47 -25.97
CA LEU A 269 10.99 -6.99 -25.26
C LEU A 269 10.13 -5.86 -24.67
N THR A 270 8.83 -6.07 -24.61
CA THR A 270 7.89 -5.21 -23.86
C THR A 270 7.61 -5.82 -22.50
N VAL A 271 7.60 -4.99 -21.45
CA VAL A 271 7.43 -5.37 -20.04
C VAL A 271 6.40 -4.50 -19.34
#